data_AF-A0A7R9UDW2-F1
#
_entry.id   AF-A0A7R9UDW2-F1
#
_cell.length_a   1.000
_cell.length_b   1.000
_cell.length_c   1.000
_cell.angle_alpha   90.00
_cell.angle_beta   90.00
_cell.angle_gamma   90.00
#
_symmetry.space_group_name_H-M   'P 1'
#
loop_
_entity.id
_entity.type
_entity.pdbx_description
1 polymer ?
#
loop_
_entity_poly.entity_id
_entity_poly.type
_entity_poly.pdbx_seq_one_letter_code
_entity_poly.pdbx_strand_id
1 'polypeptide(L)'
;MAAFADVSRLLSACEDVAQEILSNEDEWEKRDAAVLRLSEAFQGAEDVAEASADDLKSLWRVLKEPLKCVVTDLRSELVRDACAALEVLAAVTRDGFRPLLRDLMTHLVQNLANGNKLIARHSDESLQVLLHECRWRGAIQLLSEKLIQSRSKPQRESCAGLLDVILAEWPAKLLTSNPDVLQAAAAAVVAGVSDASEVVRRQSRKNFLSFYRKSSECQRKAEELLVDMEPRLVKQLRAALAGEPAETPRVRRGSVSNTRDTSMDQSFSRESITSPGTMAESHDEIQAPTEAGTASPTRSISRSESSDTKLTPAKHTKASSATSLAEELDDLPFNLGDQVVVKSLKPPNVGSVRFIGETSFASGIWVGIALPHPSGKNNGTVQGEKYFECEDKHGLFVRPKNIELAWEPGDGDMKLAADEELANDPEAEERLRQASQRVVEFCRCYVKDVLLDMQSLIDAVDKCSVGMDAEKQSMGSGRDAKEALDDLVDALSRTMSKVAPSQRDANEVMRLSREDLEPS
;
A
#
# COMPACT_ATOMS: atom_id res chain seq x y z
N MET A 1 8.95 -41.48 -12.30
CA MET A 1 8.23 -41.76 -13.57
C MET A 1 6.95 -40.94 -13.70
N ALA A 2 6.18 -40.72 -12.62
CA ALA A 2 5.00 -39.84 -12.64
C ALA A 2 5.36 -38.36 -12.96
N ALA A 3 6.28 -37.75 -12.20
CA ALA A 3 6.77 -36.39 -12.45
C ALA A 3 7.25 -36.13 -13.90
N PHE A 4 7.99 -37.07 -14.51
CA PHE A 4 8.46 -36.94 -15.89
C PHE A 4 7.32 -36.98 -16.92
N ALA A 5 6.27 -37.76 -16.65
CA ALA A 5 5.08 -37.81 -17.49
C ALA A 5 4.26 -36.52 -17.37
N ASP A 6 4.23 -35.90 -16.19
CA ASP A 6 3.49 -34.66 -15.95
C ASP A 6 4.16 -33.46 -16.64
N VAL A 7 5.49 -33.32 -16.50
CA VAL A 7 6.29 -32.29 -17.19
C VAL A 7 6.19 -32.41 -18.71
N SER A 8 6.21 -33.63 -19.26
CA SER A 8 6.07 -33.84 -20.71
C SER A 8 4.68 -33.45 -21.23
N ARG A 9 3.62 -33.73 -20.45
CA ARG A 9 2.26 -33.28 -20.76
C ARG A 9 2.14 -31.76 -20.69
N LEU A 10 2.72 -31.16 -19.66
CA LEU A 10 2.75 -29.72 -19.51
C LEU A 10 3.48 -29.04 -20.68
N LEU A 11 4.60 -29.62 -21.14
CA LEU A 11 5.33 -29.11 -22.30
C LEU A 11 4.46 -29.14 -23.57
N SER A 12 3.76 -30.25 -23.83
CA SER A 12 2.81 -30.32 -24.96
C SER A 12 1.70 -29.27 -24.84
N ALA A 13 1.12 -29.09 -23.65
CA ALA A 13 0.11 -28.07 -23.42
C ALA A 13 0.66 -26.65 -23.63
N CYS A 14 1.91 -26.39 -23.22
CA CYS A 14 2.59 -25.12 -23.47
C CYS A 14 2.84 -24.87 -24.95
N GLU A 15 3.19 -25.90 -25.73
CA GLU A 15 3.38 -25.80 -27.19
C GLU A 15 2.06 -25.48 -27.90
N ASP A 16 0.96 -26.15 -27.52
CA ASP A 16 -0.37 -25.89 -28.07
C ASP A 16 -0.84 -24.45 -27.76
N VAL A 17 -0.70 -24.02 -26.51
CA VAL A 17 -1.03 -22.64 -26.09
C VAL A 17 -0.16 -21.63 -26.84
N ALA A 18 1.15 -21.87 -26.92
CA ALA A 18 2.07 -20.97 -27.60
C ALA A 18 1.70 -20.79 -29.08
N GLN A 19 1.39 -21.90 -29.76
CA GLN A 19 0.94 -21.86 -31.14
C GLN A 19 -0.37 -21.07 -31.29
N GLU A 20 -1.33 -21.26 -30.40
CA GLU A 20 -2.62 -20.56 -30.45
C GLU A 20 -2.48 -19.05 -30.21
N ILE A 21 -1.66 -18.65 -29.23
CA ILE A 21 -1.39 -17.22 -28.97
C ILE A 21 -0.77 -16.55 -30.20
N LEU A 22 0.20 -17.21 -30.83
CA LEU A 22 0.95 -16.66 -31.97
C LEU A 22 0.16 -16.70 -33.29
N SER A 23 -0.76 -17.65 -33.46
CA SER A 23 -1.51 -17.81 -34.71
C SER A 23 -2.75 -16.94 -34.81
N ASN A 24 -3.21 -16.35 -33.70
CA ASN A 24 -4.48 -15.62 -33.60
C ASN A 24 -4.28 -14.12 -33.29
N GLU A 25 -3.36 -13.44 -33.99
CA GLU A 25 -3.03 -12.01 -33.72
C GLU A 25 -4.26 -11.09 -33.73
N ASP A 26 -5.18 -11.30 -34.67
CA ASP A 26 -6.41 -10.48 -34.83
C ASP A 26 -7.56 -10.92 -33.89
N GLU A 27 -7.52 -12.15 -33.37
CA GLU A 27 -8.58 -12.76 -32.57
C GLU A 27 -8.18 -12.82 -31.09
N TRP A 28 -8.16 -11.66 -30.43
CA TRP A 28 -7.68 -11.52 -29.06
C TRP A 28 -8.40 -12.42 -28.05
N GLU A 29 -9.69 -12.71 -28.24
CA GLU A 29 -10.47 -13.61 -27.37
C GLU A 29 -9.94 -15.04 -27.36
N LYS A 30 -9.43 -15.52 -28.50
CA LYS A 30 -8.76 -16.83 -28.58
C LYS A 30 -7.43 -16.83 -27.85
N ARG A 31 -6.66 -15.73 -27.99
CA ARG A 31 -5.40 -15.56 -27.26
C ARG A 31 -5.64 -15.55 -25.74
N ASP A 32 -6.70 -14.87 -25.30
CA ASP A 32 -7.13 -14.80 -23.91
C ASP A 32 -7.53 -16.17 -23.36
N ALA A 33 -8.37 -16.91 -24.10
CA ALA A 33 -8.73 -18.29 -23.75
C ALA A 33 -7.50 -19.22 -23.68
N ALA A 34 -6.50 -19.03 -24.53
CA ALA A 34 -5.25 -19.78 -24.47
C ALA A 34 -4.42 -19.44 -23.21
N VAL A 35 -4.39 -18.17 -22.79
CA VAL A 35 -3.74 -17.73 -21.54
C VAL A 35 -4.42 -18.31 -20.30
N LEU A 36 -5.76 -18.38 -20.28
CA LEU A 36 -6.50 -19.00 -19.19
C LEU A 36 -6.18 -20.51 -19.09
N ARG A 37 -6.19 -21.22 -20.23
CA ARG A 37 -5.80 -22.64 -20.27
C ARG A 37 -4.36 -22.89 -19.84
N LEU A 38 -3.44 -21.95 -20.11
CA LEU A 38 -2.07 -22.03 -19.59
C LEU A 38 -2.07 -22.03 -18.06
N SER A 39 -2.86 -21.15 -17.46
CA SER A 39 -2.97 -21.04 -16.00
C SER A 39 -3.51 -22.34 -15.39
N GLU A 40 -4.59 -22.87 -15.97
CA GLU A 40 -5.19 -24.15 -15.57
C GLU A 40 -4.20 -25.32 -15.68
N ALA A 41 -3.42 -25.37 -16.76
CA ALA A 41 -2.42 -26.41 -16.98
C ALA A 41 -1.33 -26.40 -15.90
N PHE A 42 -0.88 -25.22 -15.45
CA PHE A 42 0.10 -25.11 -14.36
C PHE A 42 -0.51 -25.39 -12.98
N GLN A 43 -1.76 -25.01 -12.73
CA GLN A 43 -2.45 -25.30 -11.47
C GLN A 43 -2.67 -26.81 -11.26
N GLY A 44 -2.92 -27.55 -12.33
CA GLY A 44 -3.11 -29.01 -12.29
C GLY A 44 -1.83 -29.82 -12.20
N ALA A 45 -0.65 -29.20 -12.23
CA ALA A 45 0.62 -29.90 -12.35
C ALA A 45 1.37 -29.94 -11.01
N GLU A 46 1.07 -30.96 -10.19
CA GLU A 46 1.54 -31.09 -8.81
C GLU A 46 3.08 -31.29 -8.71
N ASP A 47 3.70 -31.93 -9.70
CA ASP A 47 5.12 -32.32 -9.64
C ASP A 47 6.08 -31.31 -10.30
N VAL A 48 5.57 -30.21 -10.87
CA VAL A 48 6.39 -29.29 -11.68
C VAL A 48 7.35 -28.47 -10.83
N ALA A 49 7.04 -28.25 -9.56
CA ALA A 49 7.95 -27.60 -8.62
C ALA A 49 9.26 -28.40 -8.43
N GLU A 50 9.22 -29.72 -8.63
CA GLU A 50 10.39 -30.62 -8.53
C GLU A 50 11.04 -30.91 -9.90
N ALA A 51 10.52 -30.30 -10.97
CA ALA A 51 11.04 -30.50 -12.32
C ALA A 51 12.51 -30.07 -12.44
N SER A 52 13.25 -30.74 -13.34
CA SER A 52 14.65 -30.39 -13.56
C SER A 52 14.79 -29.01 -14.19
N ALA A 53 15.93 -28.36 -13.97
CA ALA A 53 16.20 -27.05 -14.56
C ALA A 53 16.18 -27.07 -16.11
N ASP A 54 16.54 -28.20 -16.73
CA ASP A 54 16.52 -28.36 -18.19
C ASP A 54 15.09 -28.53 -18.73
N ASP A 55 14.21 -29.19 -17.98
CA ASP A 55 12.79 -29.32 -18.33
C ASP A 55 12.09 -27.96 -18.28
N LEU A 56 12.25 -27.22 -17.17
CA LEU A 56 11.71 -25.88 -17.03
C LEU A 56 12.23 -24.94 -18.12
N LYS A 57 13.53 -25.04 -18.46
CA LYS A 57 14.12 -24.26 -19.55
C LYS A 57 13.46 -24.54 -20.90
N SER A 58 13.03 -25.77 -21.15
CA SER A 58 12.31 -26.14 -22.37
C SER A 58 10.92 -25.49 -22.40
N LEU A 59 10.19 -25.51 -21.29
CA LEU A 59 8.90 -24.80 -21.13
C LEU A 59 9.08 -23.30 -21.41
N TRP A 60 10.06 -22.66 -20.76
CA TRP A 60 10.30 -21.21 -20.89
C TRP A 60 10.71 -20.80 -22.29
N ARG A 61 11.45 -21.65 -23.01
CA ARG A 61 11.81 -21.40 -24.40
C ARG A 61 10.58 -21.33 -25.31
N VAL A 62 9.59 -22.18 -25.08
CA VAL A 62 8.34 -22.21 -25.84
C VAL A 62 7.45 -21.01 -25.49
N LEU A 63 7.33 -20.70 -24.20
CA LEU A 63 6.40 -19.68 -23.71
C LEU A 63 6.92 -18.24 -23.83
N LYS A 64 8.23 -18.02 -23.98
CA LYS A 64 8.85 -16.68 -23.95
C LYS A 64 8.21 -15.67 -24.91
N GLU A 65 8.15 -15.98 -26.20
CA GLU A 65 7.63 -15.04 -27.20
C GLU A 65 6.09 -14.89 -27.12
N PRO A 66 5.30 -15.97 -26.99
CA PRO A 66 3.85 -15.86 -26.78
C PRO A 66 3.49 -14.99 -25.57
N LEU A 67 4.13 -15.22 -24.42
CA LEU A 67 3.85 -14.48 -23.18
C LEU A 67 4.25 -13.01 -23.29
N LYS A 68 5.37 -12.71 -23.96
CA LYS A 68 5.74 -11.34 -24.28
C LYS A 68 4.65 -10.65 -25.10
N CYS A 69 4.11 -11.30 -26.13
CA CYS A 69 3.05 -10.72 -26.96
C CYS A 69 1.76 -10.40 -26.20
N VAL A 70 1.35 -11.22 -25.21
CA VAL A 70 0.12 -10.95 -24.43
C VAL A 70 0.36 -9.92 -23.32
N VAL A 71 1.55 -9.88 -22.71
CA VAL A 71 1.91 -8.87 -21.69
C VAL A 71 2.04 -7.47 -22.30
N THR A 72 2.43 -7.37 -23.58
CA THR A 72 2.53 -6.09 -24.30
C THR A 72 1.30 -5.75 -25.14
N ASP A 73 0.18 -6.48 -24.98
CA ASP A 73 -1.03 -6.19 -25.73
C ASP A 73 -1.64 -4.84 -25.35
N LEU A 74 -2.39 -4.24 -26.27
CA LEU A 74 -3.03 -2.94 -26.06
C LEU A 74 -4.34 -3.04 -25.27
N ARG A 75 -4.88 -4.26 -25.12
CA ARG A 75 -6.12 -4.56 -24.40
C ARG A 75 -5.82 -4.88 -22.94
N SER A 76 -6.43 -4.13 -22.03
CA SER A 76 -6.21 -4.29 -20.58
C SER A 76 -6.62 -5.65 -20.06
N GLU A 77 -7.65 -6.26 -20.64
CA GLU A 77 -8.24 -7.55 -20.29
C GLU A 77 -7.23 -8.67 -20.55
N LEU A 78 -6.67 -8.72 -21.75
CA LEU A 78 -5.65 -9.71 -22.10
C LEU A 78 -4.36 -9.52 -21.27
N VAL A 79 -3.98 -8.28 -20.98
CA VAL A 79 -2.82 -8.01 -20.10
C VAL A 79 -3.10 -8.44 -18.66
N ARG A 80 -4.31 -8.22 -18.15
CA ARG A 80 -4.73 -8.68 -16.80
C ARG A 80 -4.61 -10.19 -16.70
N ASP A 81 -5.16 -10.92 -17.67
CA ASP A 81 -5.19 -12.39 -17.63
C ASP A 81 -3.79 -12.97 -17.90
N ALA A 82 -2.98 -12.30 -18.73
CA ALA A 82 -1.56 -12.62 -18.87
C ALA A 82 -0.81 -12.45 -17.55
N CYS A 83 -1.01 -11.33 -16.84
CA CYS A 83 -0.39 -11.08 -15.53
C CYS A 83 -0.79 -12.15 -14.50
N ALA A 84 -2.08 -12.48 -14.41
CA ALA A 84 -2.58 -13.54 -13.54
C ALA A 84 -1.96 -14.91 -13.89
N ALA A 85 -1.80 -15.23 -15.18
CA ALA A 85 -1.11 -16.45 -15.60
C ALA A 85 0.35 -16.45 -15.14
N LEU A 86 1.08 -15.34 -15.29
CA LEU A 86 2.47 -15.26 -14.80
C LEU A 86 2.57 -15.49 -13.29
N GLU A 87 1.62 -14.98 -12.51
CA GLU A 87 1.55 -15.19 -11.06
C GLU A 87 1.37 -16.66 -10.71
N VAL A 88 0.48 -17.37 -11.41
CA VAL A 88 0.30 -18.82 -11.26
C VAL A 88 1.58 -19.58 -11.60
N LEU A 89 2.19 -19.28 -12.75
CA LEU A 89 3.45 -19.90 -13.18
C LEU A 89 4.57 -19.69 -12.15
N ALA A 90 4.66 -18.48 -11.58
CA ALA A 90 5.62 -18.15 -10.54
C ALA A 90 5.33 -18.87 -9.22
N ALA A 91 4.06 -18.96 -8.81
CA ALA A 91 3.68 -19.65 -7.57
C ALA A 91 3.94 -21.16 -7.63
N VAL A 92 3.75 -21.78 -8.80
CA VAL A 92 3.99 -23.22 -9.02
C VAL A 92 5.49 -23.52 -9.12
N THR A 93 6.23 -22.74 -9.92
CA THR A 93 7.64 -23.06 -10.23
C THR A 93 8.65 -22.32 -9.34
N ARG A 94 8.20 -21.36 -8.54
CA ARG A 94 9.00 -20.55 -7.60
C ARG A 94 10.24 -19.96 -8.28
N ASP A 95 11.43 -20.23 -7.73
CA ASP A 95 12.71 -19.77 -8.29
C ASP A 95 13.00 -20.34 -9.69
N GLY A 96 12.32 -21.42 -10.10
CA GLY A 96 12.36 -21.98 -11.44
C GLY A 96 11.80 -21.04 -12.52
N PHE A 97 10.90 -20.11 -12.14
CA PHE A 97 10.32 -19.09 -13.03
C PHE A 97 11.32 -18.01 -13.46
N ARG A 98 12.42 -17.85 -12.71
CA ARG A 98 13.41 -16.78 -12.85
C ARG A 98 13.90 -16.52 -14.29
N PRO A 99 14.23 -17.53 -15.12
CA PRO A 99 14.70 -17.29 -16.48
C PRO A 99 13.67 -16.58 -17.35
N LEU A 100 12.39 -16.95 -17.21
CA LEU A 100 11.28 -16.35 -17.93
C LEU A 100 10.96 -14.95 -17.37
N LEU A 101 10.93 -14.78 -16.04
CA LEU A 101 10.74 -13.46 -15.42
C LEU A 101 11.78 -12.46 -15.93
N ARG A 102 13.05 -12.85 -16.01
CA ARG A 102 14.11 -11.97 -16.54
C ARG A 102 13.80 -11.49 -17.96
N ASP A 103 13.25 -12.35 -18.81
CA ASP A 103 12.91 -12.03 -20.19
C ASP A 103 11.68 -11.11 -20.29
N LEU A 104 10.72 -11.24 -19.37
CA LEU A 104 9.47 -10.46 -19.37
C LEU A 104 9.52 -9.19 -18.52
N MET A 105 10.41 -9.11 -17.53
CA MET A 105 10.46 -8.02 -16.53
C MET A 105 10.55 -6.64 -17.19
N THR A 106 11.37 -6.50 -18.23
CA THR A 106 11.55 -5.21 -18.91
C THR A 106 10.23 -4.72 -19.51
N HIS A 107 9.40 -5.62 -20.03
CA HIS A 107 8.10 -5.31 -20.61
C HIS A 107 7.05 -4.97 -19.55
N LEU A 108 7.00 -5.73 -18.45
CA LEU A 108 6.14 -5.43 -17.31
C LEU A 108 6.48 -4.06 -16.69
N VAL A 109 7.77 -3.76 -16.52
CA VAL A 109 8.21 -2.45 -16.01
C VAL A 109 7.92 -1.33 -17.00
N GLN A 110 7.98 -1.57 -18.31
CA GLN A 110 7.54 -0.60 -19.33
C GLN A 110 6.04 -0.28 -19.23
N ASN A 111 5.21 -1.27 -18.92
CA ASN A 111 3.78 -1.08 -18.72
C ASN A 111 3.44 -0.14 -17.56
N LEU A 112 4.31 -0.01 -16.55
CA LEU A 112 4.14 0.96 -15.45
C LEU A 112 4.15 2.42 -15.93
N ALA A 113 4.69 2.69 -17.12
CA ALA A 113 4.67 3.99 -17.77
C ALA A 113 3.55 4.14 -18.82
N ASN A 114 2.66 3.14 -18.96
CA ASN A 114 1.61 3.15 -19.96
C ASN A 114 0.55 4.23 -19.65
N GLY A 115 0.02 4.87 -20.69
CA GLY A 115 -1.09 5.83 -20.55
C GLY A 115 -2.40 5.16 -20.12
N ASN A 116 -2.60 3.88 -20.43
CA ASN A 116 -3.69 3.08 -19.91
C ASN A 116 -3.39 2.68 -18.44
N LYS A 117 -4.10 3.34 -17.52
CA LYS A 117 -3.95 3.12 -16.08
C LYS A 117 -4.27 1.70 -15.64
N LEU A 118 -5.13 0.98 -16.35
CA LEU A 118 -5.45 -0.42 -16.03
C LEU A 118 -4.26 -1.33 -16.34
N ILE A 119 -3.65 -1.19 -17.53
CA ILE A 119 -2.45 -1.94 -17.90
C ILE A 119 -1.32 -1.70 -16.90
N ALA A 120 -1.09 -0.43 -16.54
CA ALA A 120 -0.07 -0.07 -15.56
C ALA A 120 -0.36 -0.71 -14.19
N ARG A 121 -1.62 -0.66 -13.73
CA ARG A 121 -2.04 -1.25 -12.45
C ARG A 121 -1.87 -2.77 -12.42
N HIS A 122 -2.35 -3.49 -13.43
CA HIS A 122 -2.23 -4.94 -13.49
C HIS A 122 -0.75 -5.38 -13.53
N SER A 123 0.08 -4.65 -14.28
CA SER A 123 1.52 -4.93 -14.32
C SER A 123 2.21 -4.63 -12.98
N ASP A 124 1.78 -3.59 -12.26
CA ASP A 124 2.31 -3.26 -10.93
C ASP A 124 1.93 -4.32 -9.88
N GLU A 125 0.64 -4.65 -9.78
CA GLU A 125 0.14 -5.69 -8.86
C GLU A 125 0.82 -7.03 -9.13
N SER A 126 0.95 -7.41 -10.41
CA SER A 126 1.64 -8.64 -10.80
C SER A 126 3.13 -8.60 -10.45
N LEU A 127 3.83 -7.49 -10.72
CA LEU A 127 5.24 -7.36 -10.35
C LEU A 127 5.46 -7.48 -8.83
N GLN A 128 4.53 -7.02 -8.00
CA GLN A 128 4.62 -7.22 -6.54
C GLN A 128 4.61 -8.72 -6.22
N VAL A 129 3.62 -9.46 -6.72
CA VAL A 129 3.50 -10.92 -6.51
C VAL A 129 4.72 -11.67 -7.07
N LEU A 130 5.14 -11.36 -8.29
CA LEU A 130 6.29 -12.02 -8.93
C LEU A 130 7.61 -11.80 -8.15
N LEU A 131 7.78 -10.65 -7.50
CA LEU A 131 8.97 -10.36 -6.68
C LEU A 131 8.92 -10.99 -5.29
N HIS A 132 7.74 -11.30 -4.76
CA HIS A 132 7.57 -12.17 -3.59
C HIS A 132 8.00 -13.60 -3.92
N GLU A 133 7.56 -14.11 -5.08
CA GLU A 133 7.73 -15.49 -5.49
C GLU A 133 9.12 -15.82 -6.03
N CYS A 134 9.75 -14.89 -6.76
CA CYS A 134 10.99 -15.15 -7.48
C CYS A 134 12.06 -14.06 -7.24
N ARG A 135 13.20 -14.48 -6.69
CA ARG A 135 14.26 -13.56 -6.25
C ARG A 135 15.37 -13.36 -7.27
N TRP A 136 15.26 -12.35 -8.13
CA TRP A 136 16.27 -12.06 -9.17
C TRP A 136 17.04 -10.75 -8.95
N ARG A 137 18.37 -10.81 -8.76
CA ARG A 137 19.24 -9.63 -8.54
C ARG A 137 19.13 -8.54 -9.61
N GLY A 138 18.89 -8.92 -10.87
CA GLY A 138 18.75 -7.94 -11.95
C GLY A 138 17.47 -7.10 -11.84
N ALA A 139 16.45 -7.57 -11.11
CA ALA A 139 15.28 -6.75 -10.80
C ALA A 139 15.67 -5.51 -10.00
N ILE A 140 16.59 -5.67 -9.04
CA ILE A 140 17.10 -4.56 -8.21
C ILE A 140 17.74 -3.51 -9.11
N GLN A 141 18.62 -3.92 -10.03
CA GLN A 141 19.30 -3.02 -10.95
C GLN A 141 18.31 -2.30 -11.88
N LEU A 142 17.38 -3.04 -12.49
CA LEU A 142 16.38 -2.48 -13.39
C LEU A 142 15.46 -1.48 -12.69
N LEU A 143 14.90 -1.83 -11.54
CA LEU A 143 14.00 -0.97 -10.78
C LEU A 143 14.73 0.27 -10.24
N SER A 144 15.98 0.10 -9.80
CA SER A 144 16.83 1.22 -9.38
C SER A 144 17.10 2.20 -10.53
N GLU A 145 17.45 1.68 -11.71
CA GLU A 145 17.65 2.48 -12.92
C GLU A 145 16.37 3.25 -13.29
N LYS A 146 15.20 2.57 -13.29
CA LYS A 146 13.92 3.22 -13.63
C LYS A 146 13.46 4.21 -12.58
N LEU A 147 13.74 3.98 -11.30
CA LEU A 147 13.47 4.97 -10.25
C LEU A 147 14.29 6.25 -10.47
N ILE A 148 15.57 6.14 -10.84
CA ILE A 148 16.45 7.30 -11.00
C ILE A 148 16.22 8.02 -12.34
N GLN A 149 16.09 7.27 -13.44
CA GLN A 149 16.19 7.83 -14.80
C GLN A 149 14.84 8.05 -15.47
N SER A 150 13.75 7.43 -14.99
CA SER A 150 12.47 7.54 -15.67
C SER A 150 11.86 8.93 -15.55
N ARG A 151 11.41 9.46 -16.69
CA ARG A 151 10.61 10.70 -16.74
C ARG A 151 9.14 10.46 -16.35
N SER A 152 8.68 9.21 -16.35
CA SER A 152 7.30 8.86 -15.99
C SER A 152 7.14 8.84 -14.47
N LYS A 153 6.35 9.79 -13.94
CA LYS A 153 6.02 9.85 -12.50
C LYS A 153 5.41 8.53 -11.99
N PRO A 154 4.37 7.95 -12.63
CA PRO A 154 3.78 6.68 -12.20
C PRO A 154 4.79 5.52 -12.16
N GLN A 155 5.70 5.46 -13.14
CA GLN A 155 6.72 4.42 -13.18
C GLN A 155 7.72 4.57 -12.03
N ARG A 156 8.13 5.79 -11.69
CA ARG A 156 9.00 6.03 -10.51
C ARG A 156 8.28 5.67 -9.20
N GLU A 157 7.01 6.02 -9.06
CA GLU A 157 6.20 5.66 -7.89
C GLU A 157 6.11 4.14 -7.72
N SER A 158 5.80 3.43 -8.80
CA SER A 158 5.72 1.97 -8.84
C SER A 158 7.09 1.33 -8.53
N CYS A 159 8.18 1.81 -9.14
CA CYS A 159 9.53 1.29 -8.88
C CYS A 159 9.96 1.49 -7.43
N ALA A 160 9.60 2.62 -6.80
CA ALA A 160 9.86 2.83 -5.38
C ALA A 160 9.08 1.84 -4.50
N GLY A 161 7.82 1.54 -4.83
CA GLY A 161 7.00 0.53 -4.16
C GLY A 161 7.57 -0.89 -4.33
N LEU A 162 7.93 -1.29 -5.56
CA LEU A 162 8.53 -2.60 -5.84
C LEU A 162 9.88 -2.79 -5.15
N LEU A 163 10.68 -1.72 -5.02
CA LEU A 163 11.92 -1.75 -4.22
C LEU A 163 11.65 -1.95 -2.73
N ASP A 164 10.52 -1.47 -2.19
CA ASP A 164 10.13 -1.72 -0.80
C ASP A 164 9.89 -3.20 -0.55
N VAL A 165 9.17 -3.89 -1.46
CA VAL A 165 8.93 -5.35 -1.39
C VAL A 165 10.27 -6.10 -1.33
N ILE A 166 11.19 -5.77 -2.23
CA ILE A 166 12.54 -6.35 -2.25
C ILE A 166 13.28 -6.06 -0.94
N LEU A 167 13.27 -4.81 -0.47
CA LEU A 167 13.99 -4.40 0.72
C LEU A 167 13.34 -4.89 2.02
N ALA A 168 12.06 -5.23 2.02
CA ALA A 168 11.42 -5.87 3.15
C ALA A 168 11.81 -7.36 3.22
N GLU A 169 11.76 -8.07 2.10
CA GLU A 169 11.73 -9.54 2.14
C GLU A 169 13.01 -10.23 1.69
N TRP A 170 13.79 -9.62 0.80
CA TRP A 170 14.93 -10.31 0.23
C TRP A 170 16.11 -10.30 1.20
N PRO A 171 16.85 -11.41 1.35
CA PRO A 171 17.98 -11.49 2.27
C PRO A 171 19.09 -10.52 1.84
N ALA A 172 19.77 -9.91 2.82
CA ALA A 172 20.83 -8.92 2.57
C ALA A 172 21.92 -9.44 1.63
N LYS A 173 22.23 -10.75 1.67
CA LYS A 173 23.20 -11.40 0.77
C LYS A 173 22.89 -11.19 -0.71
N LEU A 174 21.62 -11.07 -1.12
CA LEU A 174 21.28 -10.80 -2.52
C LEU A 174 21.72 -9.41 -2.97
N LEU A 175 21.70 -8.42 -2.07
CA LEU A 175 22.18 -7.06 -2.30
C LEU A 175 23.70 -6.99 -2.20
N THR A 176 24.30 -7.57 -1.15
CA THR A 176 25.71 -7.34 -0.79
C THR A 176 26.71 -8.20 -1.55
N SER A 177 26.28 -9.34 -2.10
CA SER A 177 27.19 -10.23 -2.87
C SER A 177 27.71 -9.61 -4.17
N ASN A 178 27.05 -8.55 -4.68
CA ASN A 178 27.46 -7.88 -5.90
C ASN A 178 27.54 -6.36 -5.64
N PRO A 179 28.73 -5.75 -5.73
CA PRO A 179 28.93 -4.31 -5.51
C PRO A 179 28.05 -3.41 -6.39
N ASP A 180 27.80 -3.80 -7.64
CA ASP A 180 26.99 -3.03 -8.58
C ASP A 180 25.51 -3.03 -8.19
N VAL A 181 25.01 -4.17 -7.69
CA VAL A 181 23.65 -4.31 -7.17
C VAL A 181 23.48 -3.48 -5.90
N LEU A 182 24.45 -3.55 -4.99
CA LEU A 182 24.47 -2.74 -3.77
C LEU A 182 24.51 -1.25 -4.08
N GLN A 183 25.37 -0.84 -5.02
CA GLN A 183 25.48 0.55 -5.48
C GLN A 183 24.18 1.04 -6.13
N ALA A 184 23.56 0.22 -6.99
CA ALA A 184 22.30 0.57 -7.64
C ALA A 184 21.18 0.80 -6.62
N ALA A 185 21.00 -0.15 -5.69
CA ALA A 185 19.99 -0.03 -4.63
C ALA A 185 20.22 1.21 -3.75
N ALA A 186 21.46 1.42 -3.31
CA ALA A 186 21.83 2.58 -2.49
C ALA A 186 21.59 3.91 -3.22
N ALA A 187 22.01 4.00 -4.49
CA ALA A 187 21.78 5.19 -5.31
C ALA A 187 20.29 5.47 -5.50
N ALA A 188 19.48 4.42 -5.69
CA ALA A 188 18.04 4.55 -5.90
C ALA A 188 17.31 5.06 -4.65
N VAL A 189 17.59 4.47 -3.48
CA VAL A 189 16.95 4.93 -2.23
C VAL A 189 17.37 6.35 -1.87
N VAL A 190 18.64 6.73 -2.08
CA VAL A 190 19.15 8.08 -1.80
C VAL A 190 18.58 9.09 -2.79
N ALA A 191 18.61 8.81 -4.09
CA ALA A 191 18.06 9.71 -5.10
C ALA A 191 16.55 9.93 -4.90
N GLY A 192 15.81 8.86 -4.57
CA GLY A 192 14.37 8.91 -4.39
C GLY A 192 13.91 9.76 -3.19
N VAL A 193 14.74 9.94 -2.15
CA VAL A 193 14.42 10.82 -1.00
C VAL A 193 14.19 12.28 -1.44
N SER A 194 14.83 12.69 -2.53
CA SER A 194 14.75 14.03 -3.10
C SER A 194 13.93 14.08 -4.41
N ASP A 195 13.13 13.04 -4.73
CA ASP A 195 12.32 13.03 -5.95
C ASP A 195 11.26 14.15 -5.95
N ALA A 196 10.85 14.58 -7.14
CA ALA A 196 9.77 15.56 -7.29
C ALA A 196 8.41 15.04 -6.79
N SER A 197 8.12 13.74 -6.91
CA SER A 197 6.90 13.14 -6.39
C SER A 197 6.97 12.90 -4.89
N GLU A 198 5.96 13.38 -4.16
CA GLU A 198 5.83 13.13 -2.72
C GLU A 198 5.72 11.64 -2.40
N VAL A 199 5.02 10.86 -3.23
CA VAL A 199 4.86 9.40 -3.05
C VAL A 199 6.22 8.72 -3.14
N VAL A 200 7.05 9.09 -4.14
CA VAL A 200 8.41 8.57 -4.28
C VAL A 200 9.26 8.97 -3.08
N ARG A 201 9.22 10.23 -2.63
CA ARG A 201 9.99 10.66 -1.45
C ARG A 201 9.61 9.88 -0.19
N ARG A 202 8.30 9.71 0.05
CA ARG A 202 7.77 8.97 1.21
C ARG A 202 8.25 7.52 1.18
N GLN A 203 8.06 6.85 0.04
CA GLN A 203 8.45 5.46 -0.13
C GLN A 203 9.97 5.29 -0.07
N SER A 204 10.73 6.19 -0.67
CA SER A 204 12.19 6.12 -0.68
C SER A 204 12.80 6.38 0.69
N ARG A 205 12.16 7.19 1.54
CA ARG A 205 12.54 7.29 2.96
C ARG A 205 12.35 5.96 3.67
N LYS A 206 11.18 5.32 3.54
CA LYS A 206 10.95 3.96 4.09
C LYS A 206 12.01 2.98 3.58
N ASN A 207 12.24 2.95 2.27
CA ASN A 207 13.23 2.10 1.63
C ASN A 207 14.65 2.39 2.13
N PHE A 208 15.00 3.66 2.38
CA PHE A 208 16.29 4.05 2.95
C PHE A 208 16.48 3.45 4.35
N LEU A 209 15.47 3.53 5.22
CA LEU A 209 15.55 2.91 6.56
C LEU A 209 15.69 1.39 6.46
N SER A 210 14.87 0.74 5.62
CA SER A 210 14.95 -0.71 5.40
C SER A 210 16.32 -1.13 4.85
N PHE A 211 16.85 -0.40 3.87
CA PHE A 211 18.18 -0.64 3.31
C PHE A 211 19.27 -0.45 4.36
N TYR A 212 19.25 0.67 5.10
CA TYR A 212 20.27 0.98 6.11
C TYR A 212 20.34 -0.09 7.21
N ARG A 213 19.19 -0.61 7.64
CA ARG A 213 19.09 -1.63 8.69
C ARG A 213 19.42 -3.06 8.22
N LYS A 214 19.56 -3.31 6.91
CA LYS A 214 19.78 -4.67 6.37
C LYS A 214 21.15 -5.26 6.67
N SER A 215 22.22 -4.50 6.54
CA SER A 215 23.59 -4.96 6.82
C SER A 215 24.55 -3.80 7.03
N SER A 216 25.70 -4.08 7.64
CA SER A 216 26.78 -3.10 7.81
C SER A 216 27.33 -2.59 6.46
N GLU A 217 27.31 -3.40 5.40
CA GLU A 217 27.72 -2.95 4.07
C GLU A 217 26.69 -1.99 3.47
N CYS A 218 25.39 -2.25 3.66
CA CYS A 218 24.31 -1.33 3.27
C CYS A 218 24.43 -0.01 4.02
N GLN A 219 24.64 -0.05 5.34
CA GLN A 219 24.87 1.14 6.17
C GLN A 219 26.06 1.96 5.65
N ARG A 220 27.23 1.33 5.46
CA ARG A 220 28.43 2.01 4.95
C ARG A 220 28.17 2.65 3.59
N LYS A 221 27.47 1.94 2.70
CA LYS A 221 27.19 2.45 1.36
C LYS A 221 26.16 3.58 1.36
N ALA A 222 25.17 3.53 2.23
CA ALA A 222 24.22 4.61 2.42
C ALA A 222 24.92 5.88 2.92
N GLU A 223 25.76 5.78 3.96
CA GLU A 223 26.50 6.93 4.50
C GLU A 223 27.47 7.55 3.47
N GLU A 224 28.12 6.72 2.64
CA GLU A 224 28.97 7.18 1.54
C GLU A 224 28.22 8.12 0.59
N LEU A 225 26.96 7.83 0.28
CA LEU A 225 26.13 8.61 -0.64
C LEU A 225 25.41 9.79 0.03
N LEU A 226 25.31 9.82 1.36
CA LEU A 226 24.72 10.95 2.08
C LEU A 226 25.62 12.18 2.09
N VAL A 227 26.92 12.04 1.81
CA VAL A 227 27.90 13.15 1.83
C VAL A 227 27.51 14.27 0.86
N ASP A 228 26.98 13.91 -0.31
CA ASP A 228 26.61 14.86 -1.37
C ASP A 228 25.16 15.38 -1.24
N MET A 229 24.42 14.95 -0.21
CA MET A 229 23.02 15.31 0.00
C MET A 229 22.84 16.57 0.86
N GLU A 230 21.70 17.26 0.70
CA GLU A 230 21.39 18.45 1.49
C GLU A 230 21.45 18.14 3.01
N PRO A 231 22.20 18.92 3.81
CA PRO A 231 22.41 18.64 5.24
C PRO A 231 21.12 18.51 6.06
N ARG A 232 20.05 19.23 5.67
CA ARG A 232 18.74 19.15 6.33
C ARG A 232 18.10 17.77 6.16
N LEU A 233 18.13 17.23 4.95
CA LEU A 233 17.59 15.90 4.66
C LEU A 233 18.43 14.81 5.35
N VAL A 234 19.75 14.94 5.34
CA VAL A 234 20.65 14.04 6.09
C VAL A 234 20.31 14.03 7.57
N LYS A 235 20.07 15.21 8.19
CA LYS A 235 19.64 15.30 9.59
C LYS A 235 18.31 14.57 9.81
N GLN A 236 17.32 14.76 8.93
CA GLN A 236 16.02 14.09 9.03
C GLN A 236 16.13 12.57 8.92
N LEU A 237 16.93 12.06 7.98
CA LEU A 237 17.15 10.62 7.81
C LEU A 237 17.85 10.02 9.04
N ARG A 238 18.86 10.68 9.59
CA ARG A 238 19.56 10.21 10.80
C ARG A 238 18.67 10.26 12.04
N ALA A 239 17.84 11.29 12.19
CA ALA A 239 16.83 11.35 13.24
C ALA A 239 15.83 10.19 13.15
N ALA A 240 15.34 9.90 11.93
CA ALA A 240 14.44 8.77 11.69
C ALA A 240 15.10 7.41 11.97
N LEU A 241 16.41 7.27 11.71
CA LEU A 241 17.17 6.07 12.08
C LEU A 241 17.30 5.92 13.60
N ALA A 242 17.45 7.03 14.33
CA ALA A 242 17.54 7.07 15.78
C ALA A 242 16.19 6.93 16.51
N GLY A 243 15.07 6.84 15.77
CA GLY A 243 13.73 6.78 16.36
C GLY A 243 13.27 8.10 16.97
N GLU A 244 13.91 9.22 16.63
CA GLU A 244 13.50 10.53 17.12
C GLU A 244 12.21 10.99 16.40
N PRO A 245 11.21 11.53 17.13
CA PRO A 245 10.03 12.10 16.51
C PRO A 245 10.45 13.25 15.59
N ALA A 246 9.80 13.35 14.42
CA ALA A 246 10.12 14.37 13.43
C ALA A 246 10.08 15.77 14.07
N GLU A 247 11.21 16.50 14.05
CA GLU A 247 11.27 17.88 14.56
C GLU A 247 10.24 18.74 13.81
N THR A 248 9.15 19.10 14.48
CA THR A 248 8.23 20.13 14.01
C THR A 248 9.01 21.44 13.81
N PRO A 249 8.80 22.17 12.70
CA PRO A 249 9.50 23.43 12.48
C PRO A 249 9.13 24.42 13.59
N ARG A 250 10.09 24.79 14.44
CA ARG A 250 9.91 25.89 15.42
C ARG A 250 9.62 27.18 14.68
N VAL A 251 8.34 27.56 14.59
CA VAL A 251 7.92 28.91 14.20
C VAL A 251 8.51 29.87 15.23
N ARG A 252 9.55 30.62 14.84
CA ARG A 252 10.07 31.74 15.63
C ARG A 252 8.94 32.76 15.79
N ARG A 253 8.36 32.81 16.98
CA ARG A 253 7.37 33.82 17.37
C ARG A 253 8.08 35.17 17.49
N GLY A 254 8.06 35.95 16.41
CA GLY A 254 8.50 37.35 16.43
C GLY A 254 7.58 38.14 17.38
N SER A 255 8.15 38.67 18.46
CA SER A 255 7.45 39.63 19.32
C SER A 255 7.28 40.94 18.56
N VAL A 256 6.02 41.35 18.42
CA VAL A 256 5.66 42.68 17.92
C VAL A 256 5.67 43.63 19.10
N SER A 257 6.51 44.65 19.05
CA SER A 257 6.33 45.88 19.83
C SER A 257 6.61 47.07 18.94
N ASN A 258 5.52 47.68 18.46
CA ASN A 258 5.50 49.02 17.90
C ASN A 258 5.43 50.03 19.05
N THR A 259 6.29 51.04 19.05
CA THR A 259 5.92 52.44 19.35
C THR A 259 6.96 53.40 18.77
N ARG A 260 6.48 54.45 18.12
CA ARG A 260 7.21 55.65 17.68
C ARG A 260 7.67 56.46 18.90
N ASP A 261 8.85 57.09 18.85
CA ASP A 261 8.98 58.56 18.86
C ASP A 261 10.44 59.08 18.83
N THR A 262 10.60 60.17 18.06
CA THR A 262 11.51 61.33 18.16
C THR A 262 13.03 61.25 18.50
N SER A 263 13.77 61.86 17.55
CA SER A 263 14.87 62.85 17.69
C SER A 263 16.34 62.45 17.88
N MET A 264 17.13 62.99 16.94
CA MET A 264 18.43 63.67 17.09
C MET A 264 19.74 62.88 17.05
N ASP A 265 20.59 63.32 16.10
CA ASP A 265 22.06 63.39 16.09
C ASP A 265 22.87 62.08 16.00
N GLN A 266 24.01 62.00 15.30
CA GLN A 266 24.72 62.81 14.31
C GLN A 266 25.96 61.96 13.97
N SER A 267 26.32 61.80 12.69
CA SER A 267 27.71 61.98 12.21
C SER A 267 27.84 61.53 10.75
N PHE A 268 28.13 62.53 9.92
CA PHE A 268 28.44 62.50 8.50
C PHE A 268 29.90 62.07 8.21
N SER A 269 30.14 61.59 6.98
CA SER A 269 31.11 62.15 6.00
C SER A 269 30.90 61.44 4.65
N ARG A 270 30.33 62.11 3.61
CA ARG A 270 30.94 62.99 2.57
C ARG A 270 31.77 62.19 1.55
N GLU A 271 31.79 62.40 0.23
CA GLU A 271 31.26 63.36 -0.79
C GLU A 271 31.59 62.69 -2.17
N SER A 272 31.14 63.04 -3.39
CA SER A 272 30.94 64.33 -4.10
C SER A 272 30.15 64.04 -5.43
N ILE A 273 29.07 64.75 -5.79
CA ILE A 273 28.89 66.04 -6.50
C ILE A 273 29.25 66.06 -8.01
N THR A 274 28.25 66.35 -8.87
CA THR A 274 28.20 67.51 -9.81
C THR A 274 26.82 67.60 -10.52
N SER A 275 26.38 68.81 -10.85
CA SER A 275 25.14 69.22 -11.56
C SER A 275 25.50 70.39 -12.51
N PRO A 276 24.59 71.16 -13.15
CA PRO A 276 23.29 70.91 -13.84
C PRO A 276 23.23 71.56 -15.26
N GLY A 277 22.11 71.42 -16.01
CA GLY A 277 21.84 72.27 -17.19
C GLY A 277 20.61 71.92 -18.06
N THR A 278 19.57 72.75 -17.93
CA THR A 278 18.50 73.26 -18.84
C THR A 278 18.45 72.84 -20.33
N MET A 279 17.24 72.63 -20.90
CA MET A 279 16.72 73.31 -22.12
C MET A 279 15.22 73.02 -22.35
N ALA A 280 14.57 74.01 -22.97
CA ALA A 280 13.14 74.19 -23.22
C ALA A 280 12.69 73.68 -24.60
N GLU A 281 11.37 73.67 -24.86
CA GLU A 281 10.62 73.91 -26.12
C GLU A 281 9.28 73.13 -26.08
N SER A 282 8.17 73.50 -26.69
CA SER A 282 7.45 74.76 -26.95
C SER A 282 6.09 74.34 -27.56
N HIS A 283 5.11 75.22 -27.42
CA HIS A 283 3.68 75.13 -27.76
C HIS A 283 3.32 74.94 -29.25
N ASP A 284 2.12 74.39 -29.52
CA ASP A 284 0.95 75.03 -30.20
C ASP A 284 0.00 73.93 -30.76
N GLU A 285 -1.26 73.79 -30.29
CA GLU A 285 -2.52 74.54 -30.53
C GLU A 285 -3.35 74.14 -31.80
N ILE A 286 -4.67 73.93 -31.57
CA ILE A 286 -5.84 74.24 -32.45
C ILE A 286 -6.23 73.21 -33.57
N GLN A 287 -7.48 72.84 -33.92
CA GLN A 287 -8.90 73.19 -33.64
C GLN A 287 -9.85 72.05 -34.11
N ALA A 288 -11.11 72.07 -33.65
CA ALA A 288 -12.27 71.30 -34.17
C ALA A 288 -12.78 71.81 -35.55
N PRO A 289 -13.77 71.17 -36.23
CA PRO A 289 -15.20 71.44 -35.95
C PRO A 289 -16.25 70.32 -36.30
N THR A 290 -17.50 70.62 -35.90
CA THR A 290 -18.86 70.05 -36.13
C THR A 290 -19.25 69.77 -37.60
N GLU A 291 -20.20 68.87 -37.96
CA GLU A 291 -21.68 69.00 -37.91
C GLU A 291 -22.45 67.67 -38.23
N ALA A 292 -23.79 67.71 -38.14
CA ALA A 292 -24.79 66.64 -37.98
C ALA A 292 -25.38 65.98 -39.26
N GLY A 293 -26.11 64.85 -39.11
CA GLY A 293 -27.09 64.35 -40.09
C GLY A 293 -27.58 62.88 -40.00
N THR A 294 -28.63 62.64 -39.22
CA THR A 294 -29.86 61.83 -39.48
C THR A 294 -29.87 60.30 -39.82
N ALA A 295 -30.74 59.59 -39.07
CA ALA A 295 -31.57 58.37 -39.34
C ALA A 295 -31.01 56.93 -39.16
N SER A 296 -31.71 56.18 -38.30
CA SER A 296 -31.54 54.77 -37.85
C SER A 296 -32.02 53.71 -38.87
N PRO A 297 -31.86 52.37 -38.63
CA PRO A 297 -32.76 51.66 -37.69
C PRO A 297 -32.22 50.39 -36.95
N THR A 298 -32.75 50.21 -35.73
CA THR A 298 -33.15 48.97 -35.00
C THR A 298 -32.17 47.96 -34.35
N ARG A 299 -32.60 47.63 -33.11
CA ARG A 299 -32.47 46.40 -32.28
C ARG A 299 -31.22 46.26 -31.38
N SER A 300 -31.30 46.51 -30.07
CA SER A 300 -31.93 45.73 -28.94
C SER A 300 -30.89 44.78 -28.30
N ILE A 301 -30.67 44.63 -26.98
CA ILE A 301 -31.42 44.83 -25.74
C ILE A 301 -30.43 45.07 -24.59
N SER A 302 -30.72 46.00 -23.68
CA SER A 302 -30.60 45.79 -22.22
C SER A 302 -31.15 47.01 -21.48
N ARG A 303 -32.19 46.81 -20.64
CA ARG A 303 -32.53 47.76 -19.59
C ARG A 303 -33.06 47.02 -18.37
N SER A 304 -32.37 47.28 -17.27
CA SER A 304 -32.70 47.03 -15.88
C SER A 304 -33.73 48.03 -15.37
N GLU A 305 -34.52 47.64 -14.37
CA GLU A 305 -35.01 48.56 -13.35
C GLU A 305 -34.88 47.94 -11.96
N SER A 306 -34.71 48.85 -11.00
CA SER A 306 -34.13 48.73 -9.67
C SER A 306 -35.10 49.17 -8.59
N SER A 307 -34.88 48.70 -7.36
CA SER A 307 -35.00 49.40 -6.05
C SER A 307 -35.24 48.32 -4.98
N ASP A 308 -34.81 48.40 -3.72
CA ASP A 308 -33.89 49.21 -2.93
C ASP A 308 -33.77 48.46 -1.60
N THR A 309 -32.57 48.26 -1.04
CA THR A 309 -32.26 48.58 0.38
C THR A 309 -30.82 48.21 0.76
N LYS A 310 -30.17 49.27 1.20
CA LYS A 310 -28.90 49.48 1.91
C LYS A 310 -28.64 48.49 3.08
N LEU A 311 -27.41 47.96 3.19
CA LEU A 311 -26.55 47.98 4.40
C LEU A 311 -25.18 47.33 4.12
N THR A 312 -24.16 47.90 4.77
CA THR A 312 -22.71 47.79 4.56
C THR A 312 -22.05 46.50 5.08
N PRO A 313 -20.84 46.14 4.60
CA PRO A 313 -20.18 44.88 4.97
C PRO A 313 -19.38 44.97 6.28
N ALA A 314 -19.69 44.10 7.23
CA ALA A 314 -18.83 43.82 8.38
C ALA A 314 -17.91 42.62 8.08
N LYS A 315 -16.60 42.87 8.11
CA LYS A 315 -15.55 41.85 8.21
C LYS A 315 -15.54 41.29 9.65
N HIS A 316 -15.36 39.98 9.80
CA HIS A 316 -14.27 39.31 10.55
C HIS A 316 -14.65 37.89 11.06
N THR A 317 -13.82 36.94 10.61
CA THR A 317 -13.18 35.83 11.37
C THR A 317 -14.01 34.61 11.84
N LYS A 318 -13.85 33.49 11.10
CA LYS A 318 -13.44 32.18 11.64
C LYS A 318 -12.63 31.43 10.57
N ALA A 319 -11.31 31.64 10.54
CA ALA A 319 -10.37 30.92 9.67
C ALA A 319 -9.13 30.42 10.43
N SER A 320 -9.19 30.40 11.77
CA SER A 320 -8.05 30.10 12.64
C SER A 320 -8.13 28.76 13.40
N SER A 321 -9.24 28.01 13.30
CA SER A 321 -9.35 26.65 13.89
C SER A 321 -9.09 25.51 12.91
N ALA A 322 -9.24 25.72 11.59
CA ALA A 322 -9.05 24.65 10.61
C ALA A 322 -7.57 24.27 10.43
N THR A 323 -6.65 25.19 10.72
CA THR A 323 -5.20 24.96 10.56
C THR A 323 -4.61 24.15 11.72
N SER A 324 -5.06 24.35 12.96
CA SER A 324 -4.54 23.58 14.11
C SER A 324 -5.01 22.13 14.14
N LEU A 325 -6.18 21.86 13.56
CA LEU A 325 -6.78 20.52 13.58
C LEU A 325 -6.20 19.61 12.49
N ALA A 326 -5.78 20.18 11.37
CA ALA A 326 -5.04 19.44 10.33
C ALA A 326 -3.66 19.00 10.84
N GLU A 327 -2.96 19.88 11.57
CA GLU A 327 -1.70 19.55 12.24
C GLU A 327 -1.90 18.45 13.32
N GLU A 328 -2.99 18.52 14.10
CA GLU A 328 -3.32 17.51 15.13
C GLU A 328 -3.76 16.16 14.53
N LEU A 329 -4.21 16.12 13.27
CA LEU A 329 -4.50 14.89 12.52
C LEU A 329 -3.23 14.28 11.90
N ASP A 330 -2.29 15.11 11.44
CA ASP A 330 -1.01 14.67 10.85
C ASP A 330 -0.04 14.07 11.89
N ASP A 331 -0.19 14.41 13.17
CA ASP A 331 0.63 13.92 14.29
C ASP A 331 0.09 12.63 14.95
N LEU A 332 -1.00 12.05 14.45
CA LEU A 332 -1.54 10.81 14.99
C LEU A 332 -0.68 9.60 14.61
N PRO A 333 -0.37 8.67 15.54
CA PRO A 333 0.49 7.52 15.27
C PRO A 333 -0.18 6.41 14.46
N PHE A 334 -1.40 6.61 13.97
CA PHE A 334 -2.19 5.63 13.22
C PHE A 334 -3.04 6.32 12.14
N ASN A 335 -3.32 5.61 11.07
CA ASN A 335 -4.05 6.04 9.89
C ASN A 335 -5.36 5.26 9.72
N LEU A 336 -6.20 5.74 8.80
CA LEU A 336 -7.35 4.96 8.32
C LEU A 336 -6.87 3.60 7.78
N GLY A 337 -7.49 2.53 8.25
CA GLY A 337 -7.16 1.15 7.89
C GLY A 337 -6.30 0.42 8.92
N ASP A 338 -5.58 1.13 9.79
CA ASP A 338 -4.68 0.52 10.77
C ASP A 338 -5.42 -0.35 11.79
N GLN A 339 -4.74 -1.38 12.29
CA GLN A 339 -5.22 -2.22 13.37
C GLN A 339 -4.80 -1.61 14.71
N VAL A 340 -5.76 -1.38 15.60
CA VAL A 340 -5.51 -0.73 16.90
C VAL A 340 -6.13 -1.51 18.05
N VAL A 341 -5.43 -1.58 19.18
CA VAL A 341 -5.93 -2.13 20.44
C VAL A 341 -6.72 -1.04 21.16
N VAL A 342 -7.96 -1.35 21.54
CA VAL A 342 -8.82 -0.42 22.30
C VAL A 342 -8.69 -0.68 23.80
N LYS A 343 -8.01 0.22 24.51
CA LYS A 343 -7.72 0.10 25.97
C LYS A 343 -8.97 0.04 26.85
N SER A 344 -10.08 0.61 26.39
CA SER A 344 -11.32 0.72 27.17
C SER A 344 -12.17 -0.57 27.15
N LEU A 345 -11.86 -1.53 26.29
CA LEU A 345 -12.55 -2.82 26.24
C LEU A 345 -11.85 -3.83 27.16
N LYS A 346 -12.65 -4.68 27.81
CA LYS A 346 -12.17 -5.77 28.68
C LYS A 346 -12.85 -7.09 28.26
N PRO A 347 -12.11 -8.07 27.71
CA PRO A 347 -10.67 -8.02 27.39
C PRO A 347 -10.34 -6.98 26.28
N PRO A 348 -9.09 -6.51 26.18
CA PRO A 348 -8.66 -5.64 25.09
C PRO A 348 -8.96 -6.29 23.74
N ASN A 349 -9.55 -5.53 22.82
CA ASN A 349 -9.93 -6.02 21.50
C ASN A 349 -9.20 -5.20 20.43
N VAL A 350 -8.80 -5.88 19.35
CA VAL A 350 -8.20 -5.26 18.18
C VAL A 350 -9.31 -4.88 17.21
N GLY A 351 -9.26 -3.66 16.66
CA GLY A 351 -10.21 -3.20 15.65
C GLY A 351 -9.53 -2.39 14.57
N SER A 352 -10.22 -2.25 13.43
CA SER A 352 -9.73 -1.48 12.28
C SER A 352 -10.20 -0.03 12.36
N VAL A 353 -9.28 0.93 12.21
CA VAL A 353 -9.60 2.35 12.14
C VAL A 353 -10.37 2.64 10.85
N ARG A 354 -11.61 3.14 10.96
CA ARG A 354 -12.50 3.46 9.83
C ARG A 354 -12.89 4.93 9.73
N PHE A 355 -12.61 5.73 10.77
CA PHE A 355 -12.85 7.17 10.76
C PHE A 355 -11.82 7.87 11.65
N ILE A 356 -11.31 9.02 11.22
CA ILE A 356 -10.50 9.93 12.02
C ILE A 356 -10.96 11.35 11.69
N GLY A 357 -11.42 12.11 12.68
CA GLY A 357 -11.87 13.49 12.44
C GLY A 357 -12.78 14.04 13.53
N GLU A 358 -13.32 15.23 13.28
CA GLU A 358 -14.36 15.81 14.13
C GLU A 358 -15.70 15.09 13.97
N THR A 359 -16.53 15.16 15.00
CA THR A 359 -17.87 14.57 14.99
C THR A 359 -18.89 15.60 15.42
N SER A 360 -20.12 15.50 14.93
CA SER A 360 -21.21 16.38 15.36
C SER A 360 -21.63 16.12 16.81
N PHE A 361 -21.44 14.90 17.32
CA PHE A 361 -21.85 14.52 18.67
C PHE A 361 -20.89 15.00 19.76
N ALA A 362 -19.61 15.28 19.45
CA ALA A 362 -18.65 15.83 20.41
C ALA A 362 -17.44 16.49 19.73
N SER A 363 -16.93 17.58 20.33
CA SER A 363 -15.80 18.37 19.82
C SER A 363 -14.45 17.64 19.88
N GLY A 364 -13.49 18.08 19.07
CA GLY A 364 -12.14 17.52 18.97
C GLY A 364 -12.08 16.22 18.15
N ILE A 365 -10.88 15.68 17.96
CA ILE A 365 -10.68 14.49 17.13
C ILE A 365 -11.23 13.23 17.81
N TRP A 366 -11.95 12.45 17.03
CA TRP A 366 -12.45 11.13 17.36
C TRP A 366 -11.98 10.10 16.35
N VAL A 367 -11.81 8.87 16.84
CA VAL A 367 -11.45 7.72 16.03
C VAL A 367 -12.60 6.74 16.05
N GLY A 368 -13.15 6.44 14.88
CA GLY A 368 -14.15 5.40 14.67
C GLY A 368 -13.49 4.09 14.30
N ILE A 369 -13.83 3.02 15.03
CA ILE A 369 -13.19 1.72 14.95
C ILE A 369 -14.25 0.68 14.65
N ALA A 370 -14.01 -0.14 13.63
CA ALA A 370 -14.79 -1.34 13.35
C ALA A 370 -14.16 -2.54 14.05
N LEU A 371 -14.90 -3.13 14.99
CA LEU A 371 -14.48 -4.30 15.75
C LEU A 371 -14.89 -5.58 15.02
N PRO A 372 -14.09 -6.66 15.12
CA PRO A 372 -14.43 -7.95 14.52
C PRO A 372 -15.59 -8.65 15.24
N HIS A 373 -15.88 -8.27 16.49
CA HIS A 373 -16.94 -8.86 17.32
C HIS A 373 -17.91 -7.76 17.81
N PRO A 374 -19.19 -8.10 18.12
CA PRO A 374 -20.25 -7.15 18.51
C PRO A 374 -20.06 -6.59 19.93
N SER A 375 -18.94 -5.91 20.14
CA SER A 375 -18.46 -5.32 21.40
C SER A 375 -18.38 -3.78 21.34
N GLY A 376 -18.79 -3.21 20.21
CA GLY A 376 -18.98 -1.79 19.98
C GLY A 376 -20.34 -1.29 20.46
N LYS A 377 -20.66 -0.03 20.10
CA LYS A 377 -21.86 0.68 20.56
C LYS A 377 -22.76 1.16 19.42
N ASN A 378 -22.29 1.09 18.18
CA ASN A 378 -22.98 1.59 17.00
C ASN A 378 -22.61 0.76 15.76
N ASN A 379 -23.15 1.12 14.61
CA ASN A 379 -22.85 0.56 13.30
C ASN A 379 -22.05 1.54 12.41
N GLY A 380 -21.37 2.50 13.02
CA GLY A 380 -20.72 3.64 12.34
C GLY A 380 -21.63 4.86 12.13
N THR A 381 -22.89 4.78 12.55
CA THR A 381 -23.82 5.93 12.63
C THR A 381 -24.05 6.35 14.08
N VAL A 382 -23.95 7.65 14.38
CA VAL A 382 -24.23 8.21 15.71
C VAL A 382 -25.13 9.43 15.55
N GLN A 383 -26.23 9.48 16.32
CA GLN A 383 -27.23 10.56 16.26
C GLN A 383 -27.79 10.87 14.86
N GLY A 384 -27.90 9.83 14.00
CA GLY A 384 -28.45 9.96 12.65
C GLY A 384 -27.44 10.38 11.58
N GLU A 385 -26.18 10.62 11.96
CA GLU A 385 -25.10 10.91 11.01
C GLU A 385 -24.17 9.70 10.85
N LYS A 386 -23.94 9.30 9.59
CA LYS A 386 -23.09 8.14 9.24
C LYS A 386 -21.66 8.61 9.00
N TYR A 387 -20.72 8.09 9.78
CA TYR A 387 -19.29 8.40 9.69
C TYR A 387 -18.49 7.30 9.00
N PHE A 388 -18.84 6.05 9.26
CA PHE A 388 -18.27 4.87 8.62
C PHE A 388 -19.31 3.73 8.57
N GLU A 389 -18.96 2.60 7.97
CA GLU A 389 -19.84 1.44 7.82
C GLU A 389 -19.27 0.21 8.52
N CYS A 390 -20.08 -0.43 9.35
CA CYS A 390 -19.83 -1.72 9.98
C CYS A 390 -21.16 -2.34 10.47
N GLU A 391 -21.12 -3.59 10.92
CA GLU A 391 -22.29 -4.29 11.47
C GLU A 391 -22.81 -3.65 12.77
N ASP A 392 -24.08 -3.92 13.12
CA ASP A 392 -24.67 -3.38 14.34
C ASP A 392 -23.91 -3.85 15.59
N LYS A 393 -23.54 -2.89 16.46
CA LYS A 393 -22.69 -3.08 17.63
C LYS A 393 -21.22 -3.44 17.32
N HIS A 394 -20.73 -3.21 16.10
CA HIS A 394 -19.30 -3.39 15.79
C HIS A 394 -18.54 -2.06 15.78
N GLY A 395 -19.22 -0.94 15.62
CA GLY A 395 -18.64 0.40 15.60
C GLY A 395 -18.40 0.96 17.00
N LEU A 396 -17.24 1.53 17.23
CA LEU A 396 -16.88 2.20 18.47
C LEU A 396 -16.16 3.51 18.20
N PHE A 397 -16.57 4.58 18.88
CA PHE A 397 -15.87 5.87 18.86
C PHE A 397 -15.07 6.05 20.14
N VAL A 398 -13.79 6.38 19.99
CA VAL A 398 -12.86 6.63 21.09
C VAL A 398 -11.97 7.83 20.80
N ARG A 399 -11.31 8.35 21.83
CA ARG A 399 -10.28 9.37 21.68
C ARG A 399 -8.96 8.73 21.25
N PRO A 400 -8.12 9.41 20.47
CA PRO A 400 -6.78 8.94 20.08
C PRO A 400 -5.96 8.33 21.21
N LYS A 401 -5.94 8.96 22.39
CA LYS A 401 -5.23 8.48 23.58
C LYS A 401 -5.68 7.12 24.14
N ASN A 402 -6.86 6.64 23.74
CA ASN A 402 -7.45 5.39 24.23
C ASN A 402 -7.17 4.20 23.31
N ILE A 403 -6.35 4.40 22.28
CA ILE A 403 -5.94 3.36 21.35
C ILE A 403 -4.43 3.34 21.18
N GLU A 404 -3.91 2.17 20.88
CA GLU A 404 -2.53 1.89 20.52
C GLU A 404 -2.52 1.08 19.24
N LEU A 405 -1.50 1.23 18.40
CA LEU A 405 -1.33 0.34 17.26
C LEU A 405 -1.21 -1.10 17.76
N ALA A 406 -1.96 -2.01 17.15
CA ALA A 406 -1.90 -3.43 17.47
C ALA A 406 -0.59 -4.09 17.01
N TRP A 407 0.22 -3.36 16.23
CA TRP A 407 1.54 -3.75 15.77
C TRP A 407 2.39 -2.50 15.55
N GLU A 408 3.48 -2.35 16.30
CA GLU A 408 4.53 -1.37 15.99
C GLU A 408 5.65 -2.03 15.18
N PRO A 409 6.06 -1.47 14.04
CA PRO A 409 7.24 -1.94 13.33
C PRO A 409 8.51 -1.43 14.05
N GLY A 410 8.86 -2.11 15.14
CA GLY A 410 10.18 -1.97 15.79
C GLY A 410 10.14 -1.62 17.26
N ASP A 411 9.78 -2.58 18.10
CA ASP A 411 10.39 -2.76 19.42
C ASP A 411 10.42 -4.27 19.69
N GLY A 412 11.50 -4.90 19.21
CA GLY A 412 11.93 -6.21 19.65
C GLY A 412 12.78 -6.12 20.92
N ASP A 413 12.38 -5.26 21.87
CA ASP A 413 12.99 -5.17 23.19
C ASP A 413 11.91 -4.90 24.23
N MET A 414 11.36 -5.99 24.78
CA MET A 414 10.72 -5.93 26.09
C MET A 414 11.82 -5.59 27.09
N LYS A 415 11.94 -4.30 27.43
CA LYS A 415 12.76 -3.86 28.57
C LYS A 415 12.06 -4.28 29.87
N LEU A 416 12.06 -5.58 30.16
CA LEU A 416 12.05 -6.04 31.53
C LEU A 416 13.43 -5.70 32.08
N ALA A 417 13.48 -4.73 32.97
CA ALA A 417 14.61 -4.58 33.86
C ALA A 417 14.67 -5.84 34.73
N ALA A 418 15.38 -6.86 34.25
CA ALA A 418 15.82 -8.00 35.02
C ALA A 418 17.34 -8.00 34.93
N ASP A 419 17.95 -7.94 36.10
CA ASP A 419 19.38 -7.80 36.32
C ASP A 419 20.23 -8.77 35.48
N GLU A 420 21.36 -8.28 34.98
CA GLU A 420 22.35 -8.92 34.08
C GLU A 420 22.97 -10.25 34.62
N GLU A 421 22.42 -10.89 35.64
CA GLU A 421 23.01 -12.08 36.28
C GLU A 421 22.37 -13.42 35.86
N LEU A 422 21.26 -13.42 35.09
CA LEU A 422 20.54 -14.64 34.66
C LEU A 422 20.68 -14.97 33.15
N ALA A 423 21.65 -14.38 32.45
CA ALA A 423 21.78 -14.51 30.99
C ALA A 423 22.55 -15.76 30.50
N ASN A 424 22.77 -16.78 31.35
CA ASN A 424 23.56 -17.97 30.99
C ASN A 424 22.99 -19.30 31.53
N ASP A 425 21.66 -19.45 31.60
CA ASP A 425 21.03 -20.74 31.91
C ASP A 425 20.53 -21.46 30.64
N PRO A 426 21.29 -22.42 30.08
CA PRO A 426 20.89 -23.18 28.89
C PRO A 426 19.64 -24.05 29.11
N GLU A 427 19.26 -24.33 30.36
CA GLU A 427 18.05 -25.08 30.69
C GLU A 427 16.78 -24.23 30.52
N ALA A 428 16.87 -22.92 30.79
CA ALA A 428 15.79 -21.97 30.56
C ALA A 428 15.57 -21.70 29.05
N GLU A 429 16.63 -21.63 28.26
CA GLU A 429 16.56 -21.45 26.80
C GLU A 429 15.90 -22.67 26.12
N GLU A 430 16.20 -23.89 26.57
CA GLU A 430 15.56 -25.10 26.05
C GLU A 430 14.08 -25.21 26.47
N ARG A 431 13.70 -24.76 27.67
CA ARG A 431 12.30 -24.66 28.10
C ARG A 431 11.51 -23.68 27.22
N LEU A 432 12.10 -22.51 26.91
CA LEU A 432 11.50 -21.53 26.01
C LEU A 432 11.34 -22.07 24.58
N ARG A 433 12.34 -22.80 24.08
CA ARG A 433 12.29 -23.45 22.76
C ARG A 433 11.18 -24.49 22.69
N GLN A 434 11.04 -25.33 23.72
CA GLN A 434 9.99 -26.34 23.79
C GLN A 434 8.59 -25.73 23.93
N ALA A 435 8.42 -24.70 24.75
CA ALA A 435 7.16 -23.97 24.88
C ALA A 435 6.73 -23.33 23.55
N SER A 436 7.67 -22.67 22.86
CA SER A 436 7.44 -22.07 21.54
C SER A 436 7.03 -23.11 20.49
N GLN A 437 7.68 -24.28 20.50
CA GLN A 437 7.40 -25.35 19.55
C GLN A 437 6.00 -25.97 19.76
N ARG A 438 5.53 -26.09 21.02
CA ARG A 438 4.16 -26.56 21.32
C ARG A 438 3.09 -25.60 20.81
N VAL A 439 3.30 -24.29 20.96
CA VAL A 439 2.37 -23.27 20.46
C VAL A 439 2.30 -23.30 18.93
N VAL A 440 3.44 -23.41 18.24
CA VAL A 440 3.49 -23.49 16.78
C VAL A 440 2.79 -24.75 16.26
N GLU A 441 3.04 -25.91 16.87
CA GLU A 441 2.40 -27.17 16.46
C GLU A 441 0.88 -27.13 16.70
N PHE A 442 0.44 -26.58 17.83
CA PHE A 442 -0.98 -26.39 18.12
C PHE A 442 -1.66 -25.47 17.09
N CYS A 443 -1.05 -24.32 16.78
CA CYS A 443 -1.56 -23.41 15.74
C CYS A 443 -1.64 -24.09 14.37
N ARG A 444 -0.65 -24.94 14.04
CA ARG A 444 -0.63 -25.69 12.79
C ARG A 444 -1.78 -26.69 12.70
N CYS A 445 -2.04 -27.46 13.77
CA CYS A 445 -3.16 -28.39 13.83
C CYS A 445 -4.51 -27.65 13.80
N TYR A 446 -4.63 -26.56 14.56
CA TYR A 446 -5.85 -25.74 14.60
C TYR A 446 -6.21 -25.17 13.23
N VAL A 447 -5.23 -24.60 12.51
CA VAL A 447 -5.44 -24.09 11.14
C VAL A 447 -5.85 -25.21 10.19
N LYS A 448 -5.23 -26.39 10.29
CA LYS A 448 -5.58 -27.54 9.46
C LYS A 448 -7.02 -28.03 9.70
N ASP A 449 -7.45 -28.07 10.95
CA ASP A 449 -8.81 -28.50 11.33
C ASP A 449 -9.86 -27.49 10.88
N VAL A 450 -9.59 -26.18 11.02
CA VAL A 450 -10.45 -25.10 10.51
C VAL A 450 -10.57 -25.17 8.99
N LEU A 451 -9.48 -25.42 8.27
CA LEU A 451 -9.50 -25.55 6.80
C LEU A 451 -10.32 -26.77 6.34
N LEU A 452 -10.19 -27.93 7.01
CA LEU A 452 -10.98 -29.13 6.70
C LEU A 452 -12.48 -28.92 6.97
N ASP A 453 -12.82 -28.20 8.05
CA ASP A 453 -14.20 -27.86 8.37
C ASP A 453 -14.78 -26.82 7.39
N MET A 454 -13.97 -25.86 6.91
CA MET A 454 -14.39 -24.94 5.84
C MET A 454 -14.62 -25.67 4.52
N GLN A 455 -13.79 -26.66 4.18
CA GLN A 455 -14.01 -27.46 2.97
C GLN A 455 -15.31 -28.26 3.06
N SER A 456 -15.63 -28.82 4.22
CA SER A 456 -16.90 -29.52 4.45
C SER A 456 -18.12 -28.58 4.31
N LEU A 457 -17.95 -27.30 4.65
CA LEU A 457 -18.99 -26.28 4.47
C LEU A 457 -19.15 -25.89 3.00
N ILE A 458 -18.05 -25.77 2.25
CA ILE A 458 -18.06 -25.54 0.80
C ILE A 458 -18.81 -26.67 0.10
N ASP A 459 -18.48 -27.94 0.41
CA ASP A 459 -19.15 -29.11 -0.17
C ASP A 459 -20.66 -29.15 0.14
N ALA A 460 -21.07 -28.66 1.32
CA ALA A 460 -22.47 -28.55 1.71
C ALA A 460 -23.20 -27.42 0.93
N VAL A 461 -22.54 -26.27 0.73
CA VAL A 461 -23.06 -25.17 -0.08
C VAL A 461 -23.22 -25.58 -1.55
N ASP A 462 -22.26 -26.31 -2.10
CA ASP A 462 -22.31 -26.81 -3.48
C ASP A 462 -23.47 -27.79 -3.69
N LYS A 463 -23.69 -28.72 -2.74
CA LYS A 463 -24.86 -29.61 -2.75
C LYS A 463 -26.17 -28.85 -2.67
N CYS A 464 -26.24 -27.79 -1.86
CA CYS A 464 -27.39 -26.90 -1.78
C CYS A 464 -27.66 -26.20 -3.12
N SER A 465 -26.61 -25.72 -3.80
CA SER A 465 -26.73 -25.09 -5.12
C SER A 465 -27.28 -26.06 -6.16
N VAL A 466 -26.75 -27.29 -6.21
CA VAL A 466 -27.22 -28.33 -7.15
C VAL A 466 -28.67 -28.74 -6.86
N GLY A 467 -29.05 -28.86 -5.59
CA GLY A 467 -30.43 -29.15 -5.18
C GLY A 467 -31.43 -28.07 -5.61
N MET A 468 -31.06 -26.79 -5.44
CA MET A 468 -31.88 -25.65 -5.86
C MET A 468 -32.06 -25.55 -7.38
N ASP A 469 -31.07 -25.97 -8.16
CA ASP A 469 -31.15 -25.99 -9.62
C ASP A 469 -31.92 -27.20 -10.16
N ALA A 470 -31.90 -28.34 -9.47
CA ALA A 470 -32.73 -29.50 -9.77
C ALA A 470 -34.23 -29.24 -9.50
N GLU A 471 -34.55 -28.52 -8.43
CA GLU A 471 -35.93 -28.16 -8.06
C GLU A 471 -36.55 -27.13 -9.03
N LYS A 472 -35.74 -26.22 -9.62
CA LYS A 472 -36.19 -25.33 -10.70
C LYS A 472 -36.59 -26.07 -11.98
N GLN A 473 -36.06 -27.27 -12.21
CA GLN A 473 -36.32 -28.07 -13.41
C GLN A 473 -37.49 -29.05 -13.22
N SER A 474 -37.92 -29.31 -11.99
CA SER A 474 -39.00 -30.23 -11.62
C SER A 474 -40.15 -29.48 -10.94
N MET A 475 -41.33 -29.38 -11.55
CA MET A 475 -42.54 -28.88 -10.87
C MET A 475 -43.06 -29.90 -9.84
N GLY A 476 -42.28 -30.18 -8.80
CA GLY A 476 -42.63 -31.20 -7.81
C GLY A 476 -41.83 -31.11 -6.53
N SER A 477 -42.53 -30.71 -5.45
CA SER A 477 -42.24 -30.97 -4.04
C SER A 477 -40.99 -30.30 -3.45
N GLY A 478 -41.19 -29.11 -2.84
CA GLY A 478 -40.25 -28.33 -2.00
C GLY A 478 -39.68 -29.03 -0.76
N ARG A 479 -39.56 -30.37 -0.79
CA ARG A 479 -38.99 -31.22 0.25
C ARG A 479 -37.47 -31.29 0.13
N ASP A 480 -36.95 -31.34 -1.10
CA ASP A 480 -35.52 -31.55 -1.36
C ASP A 480 -34.69 -30.29 -1.04
N ALA A 481 -35.18 -29.09 -1.39
CA ALA A 481 -34.51 -27.85 -1.00
C ALA A 481 -34.57 -27.57 0.51
N LYS A 482 -35.61 -28.05 1.19
CA LYS A 482 -35.73 -27.92 2.64
C LYS A 482 -34.72 -28.83 3.36
N GLU A 483 -34.60 -30.08 2.91
CA GLU A 483 -33.63 -31.04 3.44
C GLU A 483 -32.19 -30.56 3.23
N ALA A 484 -31.88 -29.99 2.05
CA ALA A 484 -30.57 -29.39 1.78
C ALA A 484 -30.26 -28.17 2.66
N LEU A 485 -31.27 -27.33 2.95
CA LEU A 485 -31.11 -26.18 3.84
C LEU A 485 -30.89 -26.61 5.30
N ASP A 486 -31.63 -27.63 5.75
CA ASP A 486 -31.45 -28.21 7.09
C ASP A 486 -30.04 -28.82 7.24
N ASP A 487 -29.52 -29.50 6.20
CA ASP A 487 -28.14 -30.02 6.17
C ASP A 487 -27.07 -28.92 6.27
N LEU A 488 -27.27 -27.77 5.60
CA LEU A 488 -26.36 -26.62 5.67
C LEU A 488 -26.37 -25.99 7.08
N VAL A 489 -27.54 -25.87 7.70
CA VAL A 489 -27.69 -25.34 9.07
C VAL A 489 -27.01 -26.27 10.08
N ASP A 490 -27.13 -27.59 9.91
CA ASP A 490 -26.44 -28.57 10.73
C ASP A 490 -24.92 -28.56 10.52
N ALA A 491 -24.46 -28.37 9.27
CA ALA A 491 -23.03 -28.20 8.98
C ALA A 491 -22.46 -26.94 9.66
N LEU A 492 -23.14 -25.79 9.53
CA LEU A 492 -22.78 -24.54 10.21
C LEU A 492 -22.75 -24.71 11.74
N SER A 493 -23.75 -25.37 12.30
CA SER A 493 -23.84 -25.60 13.74
C SER A 493 -22.71 -26.49 14.25
N ARG A 494 -22.31 -27.52 13.49
CA ARG A 494 -21.16 -28.38 13.79
C ARG A 494 -19.84 -27.62 13.74
N THR A 495 -19.61 -26.80 12.71
CA THR A 495 -18.41 -25.97 12.58
C THR A 495 -18.31 -24.96 13.74
N MET A 496 -19.41 -24.25 14.03
CA MET A 496 -19.48 -23.31 15.15
C MET A 496 -19.25 -23.97 16.51
N SER A 497 -19.72 -25.20 16.69
CA SER A 497 -19.55 -25.96 17.94
C SER A 497 -18.13 -26.48 18.15
N LYS A 498 -17.29 -26.57 17.10
CA LYS A 498 -15.87 -26.95 17.21
C LYS A 498 -14.95 -25.74 17.43
N VAL A 499 -15.30 -24.57 16.89
CA VAL A 499 -14.54 -23.33 17.09
C VAL A 499 -14.49 -22.92 18.57
N ALA A 500 -15.59 -23.08 19.31
CA ALA A 500 -15.65 -22.66 20.72
C ALA A 500 -14.78 -23.51 21.69
N PRO A 501 -14.76 -24.86 21.61
CA PRO A 501 -13.82 -25.72 22.35
C PRO A 501 -12.37 -25.46 21.96
N SER A 502 -12.06 -25.38 20.66
CA SER A 502 -10.69 -25.17 20.20
C SER A 502 -10.12 -23.80 20.61
N GLN A 503 -10.96 -22.76 20.74
CA GLN A 503 -10.58 -21.47 21.34
C GLN A 503 -10.25 -21.60 22.83
N ARG A 504 -10.94 -22.45 23.58
CA ARG A 504 -10.63 -22.73 25.00
C ARG A 504 -9.34 -23.51 25.13
N ASP A 505 -9.14 -24.52 24.28
CA ASP A 505 -7.92 -25.32 24.27
C ASP A 505 -6.70 -24.47 23.87
N ALA A 506 -6.87 -23.54 22.92
CA ALA A 506 -5.84 -22.55 22.57
C ALA A 506 -5.47 -21.67 23.76
N ASN A 507 -6.47 -21.16 24.50
CA ASN A 507 -6.24 -20.34 25.68
C ASN A 507 -5.55 -21.14 26.80
N GLU A 508 -5.89 -22.41 26.96
CA GLU A 508 -5.30 -23.30 27.97
C GLU A 508 -3.86 -23.69 27.62
N VAL A 509 -3.56 -24.00 26.35
CA VAL A 509 -2.19 -24.26 25.87
C VAL A 509 -1.32 -23.01 26.04
N MET A 510 -1.85 -21.83 25.74
CA MET A 510 -1.15 -20.56 25.96
C MET A 510 -0.95 -20.25 27.45
N ARG A 511 -1.88 -20.66 28.33
CA ARG A 511 -1.75 -20.52 29.78
C ARG A 511 -0.68 -21.47 30.34
N LEU A 512 -0.76 -22.77 30.01
CA LEU A 512 0.20 -23.78 30.48
C LEU A 512 1.62 -23.51 29.96
N SER A 513 1.74 -23.09 28.70
CA SER A 513 3.06 -22.72 28.12
C SER A 513 3.66 -21.47 28.78
N ARG A 514 2.84 -20.62 29.41
CA ARG A 514 3.30 -19.45 30.18
C ARG A 514 3.71 -19.84 31.60
N GLU A 515 3.01 -20.79 32.21
CA GLU A 515 3.34 -21.32 33.54
C GLU A 515 4.65 -22.12 33.54
N ASP A 516 4.95 -22.83 32.44
CA ASP A 516 6.23 -23.54 32.24
C ASP A 516 7.45 -22.59 32.15
N LEU A 517 7.23 -21.28 31.96
CA LEU A 517 8.26 -20.25 31.81
C LEU A 517 8.52 -19.45 33.09
N GLU A 518 7.71 -19.62 34.14
CA GLU A 518 7.93 -18.97 35.43
C GLU A 518 8.91 -19.79 36.28
N PRO A 519 9.97 -19.18 36.85
CA PRO A 519 10.88 -19.90 37.72
C PRO A 519 10.18 -20.32 39.02
N SER A 520 10.39 -21.57 39.44
CA SER A 520 9.81 -22.19 40.65
C SER A 520 10.30 -21.59 41.96
#